data_AF-A0A0A9XXN9-F1
#
_entry.id   AF-A0A0A9XXN9-F1
#
_cell.length_a   1.000
_cell.length_b   1.000
_cell.length_c   1.000
_cell.angle_alpha   90.00
_cell.angle_beta   90.00
_cell.angle_gamma   90.00
#
_symmetry.space_group_name_H-M   'P 1'
#
loop_
_entity.id
_entity.type
_entity.pdbx_description
1 polymer ?
#
loop_
_entity_poly.entity_id
_entity_poly.type
_entity_poly.pdbx_seq_one_letter_code
_entity_poly.pdbx_strand_id
1 'polypeptide(L)'
;MVDRVRAAAKLRHEDSRSQRRMEVYSKARGVDAEGTSEISVEAFKKALIHLESNTQQSLPVLKKAFVQDPAHIVTFLRHKSALHFIIGRLISGDPYEQLEAMECCCNASLGDAKSCSLVANAGAIYMIQIVHGTNVNLIKVALTTLGNLSMASGATCKLLHEQGLVPALLAALRVDETRELAAKALCQFTYTYLPHLSCPGTGSASFDLT
;
A
#
# COMPACT_ATOMS: atom_id res chain seq x y z
N MET A 1 17.81 26.50 1.01
CA MET A 1 17.75 25.82 2.33
C MET A 1 16.60 24.79 2.39
N VAL A 2 15.40 25.14 1.91
CA VAL A 2 14.20 24.27 1.88
C VAL A 2 14.40 22.96 1.09
N ASP A 3 15.11 22.98 -0.05
CA ASP A 3 15.30 21.78 -0.87
C ASP A 3 16.26 20.75 -0.27
N ARG A 4 17.27 21.21 0.49
CA ARG A 4 18.16 20.31 1.24
C ARG A 4 17.44 19.64 2.41
N VAL A 5 16.53 20.35 3.05
CA VAL A 5 15.66 19.79 4.11
C VAL A 5 14.67 18.77 3.52
N ARG A 6 14.09 19.04 2.35
CA ARG A 6 13.22 18.09 1.61
C ARG A 6 13.98 16.85 1.15
N ALA A 7 15.19 17.00 0.59
CA ALA A 7 16.01 15.87 0.15
C ALA A 7 16.45 15.00 1.33
N ALA A 8 16.85 15.61 2.45
CA ALA A 8 17.20 14.89 3.67
C ALA A 8 15.98 14.24 4.35
N ALA A 9 14.78 14.79 4.18
CA ALA A 9 13.55 14.12 4.59
C ALA A 9 13.25 12.90 3.70
N LYS A 10 13.43 13.02 2.38
CA LYS A 10 13.22 11.92 1.42
C LYS A 10 14.15 10.72 1.68
N LEU A 11 15.44 10.98 1.94
CA LEU A 11 16.42 9.94 2.29
C LEU A 11 16.07 9.23 3.61
N ARG A 12 15.77 9.99 4.66
CA ARG A 12 15.31 9.44 5.95
C ARG A 12 14.04 8.58 5.82
N HIS A 13 13.22 8.85 4.80
CA HIS A 13 12.00 8.08 4.53
C HIS A 13 12.24 6.81 3.72
N GLU A 14 13.20 6.77 2.79
CA GLU A 14 13.64 5.51 2.16
C GLU A 14 14.21 4.55 3.21
N ASP A 15 14.97 5.07 4.18
CA ASP A 15 15.40 4.35 5.37
C ASP A 15 14.20 3.94 6.24
N SER A 16 13.21 4.81 6.42
CA SER A 16 11.99 4.50 7.18
C SER A 16 11.13 3.44 6.49
N ARG A 17 11.09 3.35 5.15
CA ARG A 17 10.40 2.26 4.43
C ARG A 17 11.12 0.94 4.62
N SER A 18 12.45 0.96 4.62
CA SER A 18 13.29 -0.20 4.91
C SER A 18 13.16 -0.66 6.36
N GLN A 19 13.14 0.28 7.31
CA GLN A 19 12.86 0.01 8.73
C GLN A 19 11.41 -0.45 8.94
N ARG A 20 10.42 0.13 8.26
CA ARG A 20 9.02 -0.33 8.29
C ARG A 20 8.86 -1.73 7.71
N ARG A 21 9.64 -2.14 6.71
CA ARG A 21 9.65 -3.55 6.25
C ARG A 21 10.06 -4.48 7.39
N MET A 22 11.15 -4.16 8.10
CA MET A 22 11.59 -4.94 9.26
C MET A 22 10.64 -4.84 10.47
N GLU A 23 10.06 -3.66 10.73
CA GLU A 23 9.07 -3.48 11.81
C GLU A 23 7.74 -4.16 11.49
N VAL A 24 7.27 -4.18 10.23
CA VAL A 24 6.10 -4.96 9.83
C VAL A 24 6.45 -6.45 9.95
N TYR A 25 7.65 -6.88 9.56
CA TYR A 25 8.08 -8.26 9.77
C TYR A 25 8.08 -8.64 11.26
N SER A 26 8.58 -7.77 12.14
CA SER A 26 8.75 -8.05 13.57
C SER A 26 7.50 -7.79 14.41
N LYS A 27 6.70 -6.77 14.09
CA LYS A 27 5.48 -6.39 14.82
C LYS A 27 4.21 -6.99 14.25
N ALA A 28 4.14 -7.41 12.98
CA ALA A 28 2.82 -7.60 12.36
C ALA A 28 1.98 -8.71 12.97
N ARG A 29 2.48 -9.79 13.59
CA ARG A 29 1.57 -10.94 13.87
C ARG A 29 1.77 -11.84 15.09
N GLY A 30 2.68 -11.54 16.02
CA GLY A 30 2.90 -12.46 17.14
C GLY A 30 3.25 -13.87 16.66
N VAL A 31 4.24 -13.94 15.76
CA VAL A 31 4.79 -15.22 15.31
C VAL A 31 6.17 -15.31 15.92
N ASP A 32 6.33 -16.31 16.76
CA ASP A 32 7.56 -16.67 17.44
C ASP A 32 8.71 -16.72 16.43
N ALA A 33 9.90 -16.28 16.86
CA ALA A 33 11.13 -16.34 16.08
C ALA A 33 11.60 -17.78 15.77
N GLU A 34 10.73 -18.78 15.97
CA GLU A 34 10.98 -20.19 15.69
C GLU A 34 10.36 -20.57 14.33
N GLY A 35 11.20 -20.61 13.30
CA GLY A 35 10.98 -21.53 12.18
C GLY A 35 10.53 -20.95 10.83
N THR A 36 10.49 -19.63 10.62
CA THR A 36 10.18 -19.12 9.27
C THR A 36 11.40 -19.18 8.35
N SER A 37 11.56 -20.29 7.64
CA SER A 37 12.53 -20.44 6.55
C SER A 37 12.47 -19.27 5.58
N GLU A 38 13.61 -18.74 5.17
CA GLU A 38 13.70 -17.71 4.13
C GLU A 38 12.97 -18.19 2.85
N ILE A 39 12.16 -17.34 2.19
CA ILE A 39 11.50 -17.75 0.95
C ILE A 39 12.55 -17.71 -0.14
N SER A 40 12.87 -18.87 -0.71
CA SER A 40 13.80 -18.92 -1.85
C SER A 40 13.21 -18.20 -3.05
N VAL A 41 14.09 -17.66 -3.90
CA VAL A 41 13.69 -16.98 -5.14
C VAL A 41 12.88 -17.92 -6.04
N GLU A 42 13.17 -19.22 -6.02
CA GLU A 42 12.44 -20.26 -6.76
C GLU A 42 11.03 -20.46 -6.21
N ALA A 43 10.87 -20.50 -4.89
CA ALA A 43 9.55 -20.59 -4.25
C ALA A 43 8.70 -19.37 -4.57
N PHE A 44 9.28 -18.17 -4.54
CA PHE A 44 8.61 -16.93 -4.97
C PHE A 44 8.19 -17.01 -6.45
N LYS A 45 9.10 -17.36 -7.35
CA LYS A 45 8.81 -17.48 -8.80
C LYS A 45 7.71 -18.51 -9.07
N LYS A 46 7.75 -19.66 -8.38
CA LYS A 46 6.74 -20.71 -8.49
C LYS A 46 5.37 -20.20 -8.02
N ALA A 47 5.29 -19.55 -6.87
CA ALA A 47 4.05 -18.95 -6.37
C ALA A 47 3.50 -17.89 -7.33
N LEU A 48 4.37 -17.08 -7.93
CA LEU A 48 3.98 -16.06 -8.89
C LEU A 48 3.38 -16.66 -10.17
N ILE A 49 4.00 -17.70 -10.72
CA ILE A 49 3.50 -18.41 -11.92
C ILE A 49 2.17 -19.11 -11.63
N HIS A 50 2.02 -19.70 -10.44
CA HIS A 50 0.82 -20.42 -10.02
C HIS A 50 -0.17 -19.56 -9.23
N LEU A 51 -0.07 -18.23 -9.31
CA LEU A 51 -0.92 -17.33 -8.54
C LEU A 51 -2.41 -17.57 -8.81
N GLU A 52 -2.79 -17.74 -10.08
CA GLU A 52 -4.18 -17.91 -10.48
C GLU A 52 -4.70 -19.34 -10.29
N SER A 53 -3.83 -20.34 -10.46
CA SER A 53 -4.20 -21.76 -10.37
C SER A 53 -4.09 -22.35 -8.96
N ASN A 54 -3.36 -21.69 -8.06
CA ASN A 54 -3.06 -22.17 -6.72
C ASN A 54 -3.05 -21.03 -5.70
N THR A 55 -4.09 -20.17 -5.74
CA THR A 55 -4.16 -18.90 -5.01
C THR A 55 -3.94 -19.04 -3.51
N GLN A 56 -4.55 -20.04 -2.87
CA GLN A 56 -4.47 -20.25 -1.42
C GLN A 56 -3.03 -20.53 -0.95
N GLN A 57 -2.23 -21.26 -1.74
CA GLN A 57 -0.82 -21.51 -1.41
C GLN A 57 0.09 -20.37 -1.89
N SER A 58 -0.27 -19.69 -2.98
CA SER A 58 0.59 -18.65 -3.59
C SER A 58 0.57 -17.34 -2.80
N LEU A 59 -0.58 -16.88 -2.30
CA LEU A 59 -0.67 -15.60 -1.57
C LEU A 59 0.23 -15.54 -0.32
N PRO A 60 0.26 -16.54 0.58
CA PRO A 60 1.14 -16.50 1.75
C PRO A 60 2.63 -16.44 1.39
N VAL A 61 3.04 -17.11 0.31
CA VAL A 61 4.43 -17.08 -0.18
C VAL A 61 4.78 -15.69 -0.71
N LEU A 62 3.94 -15.11 -1.57
CA LEU A 62 4.15 -13.76 -2.12
C LEU A 62 4.20 -12.71 -1.01
N LYS A 63 3.24 -12.76 -0.09
CA LYS A 63 3.16 -11.88 1.07
C LYS A 63 4.46 -11.85 1.86
N LYS A 64 5.03 -13.02 2.17
CA LYS A 64 6.28 -13.14 2.92
C LYS A 64 7.49 -12.68 2.08
N ALA A 65 7.54 -13.06 0.81
CA ALA A 65 8.61 -12.68 -0.11
C ALA A 65 8.74 -11.15 -0.29
N PHE A 66 7.62 -10.41 -0.30
CA PHE A 66 7.62 -8.95 -0.42
C PHE A 66 8.26 -8.22 0.75
N VAL A 67 8.21 -8.80 1.95
CA VAL A 67 8.85 -8.20 3.13
C VAL A 67 10.35 -8.48 3.13
N GLN A 68 10.74 -9.66 2.65
CA GLN A 68 12.13 -10.10 2.61
C GLN A 68 12.97 -9.29 1.60
N ASP A 69 12.46 -9.08 0.39
CA ASP A 69 13.21 -8.39 -0.66
C ASP A 69 12.30 -7.49 -1.52
N PRO A 70 12.56 -6.17 -1.59
CA PRO A 70 11.91 -5.27 -2.53
C PRO A 70 12.00 -5.70 -4.00
N ALA A 71 13.02 -6.46 -4.40
CA ALA A 71 13.13 -6.99 -5.75
C ALA A 71 11.94 -7.91 -6.09
N HIS A 72 11.43 -8.69 -5.13
CA HIS A 72 10.23 -9.51 -5.32
C HIS A 72 9.00 -8.66 -5.62
N ILE A 73 8.85 -7.49 -4.97
CA ILE A 73 7.76 -6.55 -5.27
C ILE A 73 7.86 -6.08 -6.72
N VAL A 74 9.06 -5.66 -7.15
CA VAL A 74 9.29 -5.20 -8.52
C VAL A 74 9.03 -6.31 -9.55
N THR A 75 9.47 -7.54 -9.29
CA THR A 75 9.22 -8.69 -10.16
C THR A 75 7.73 -9.03 -10.23
N PHE A 76 7.03 -9.02 -9.10
CA PHE A 76 5.57 -9.25 -9.05
C PHE A 76 4.81 -8.20 -9.87
N LEU A 77 5.12 -6.91 -9.69
CA LEU A 77 4.42 -5.83 -10.40
C LEU A 77 4.69 -5.81 -11.91
N ARG A 78 5.76 -6.46 -12.36
CA ARG A 78 6.06 -6.67 -13.79
C ARG A 78 5.40 -7.92 -14.36
N HIS A 79 4.95 -8.84 -13.52
CA HIS A 79 4.28 -10.05 -13.97
C HIS A 79 2.90 -9.72 -14.52
N LYS A 80 2.62 -10.20 -15.73
CA LYS A 80 1.36 -9.92 -16.43
C LYS A 80 0.18 -10.34 -15.56
N SER A 81 -0.81 -9.46 -15.40
CA SER A 81 -2.05 -9.70 -14.65
C SER A 81 -1.92 -9.96 -13.15
N ALA A 82 -0.73 -10.20 -12.58
CA ALA A 82 -0.59 -10.58 -11.17
C ALA A 82 -1.18 -9.54 -10.21
N LEU A 83 -0.89 -8.24 -10.44
CA LEU A 83 -1.48 -7.18 -9.63
C LEU A 83 -3.02 -7.16 -9.75
N HIS A 84 -3.54 -7.20 -10.97
CA HIS A 84 -4.99 -7.18 -11.22
C HIS A 84 -5.69 -8.39 -10.61
N PHE A 85 -5.04 -9.56 -10.65
CA PHE A 85 -5.54 -10.76 -10.01
C PHE A 85 -5.67 -10.58 -8.49
N ILE A 86 -4.62 -10.10 -7.81
CA ILE A 86 -4.67 -9.83 -6.36
C ILE A 86 -5.73 -8.76 -6.04
N ILE A 87 -5.83 -7.70 -6.84
CA ILE A 87 -6.90 -6.70 -6.65
C ILE A 87 -8.29 -7.33 -6.76
N GLY A 88 -8.50 -8.23 -7.72
CA GLY A 88 -9.75 -8.98 -7.87
C GLY A 88 -10.05 -9.93 -6.70
N ARG A 89 -9.06 -10.26 -5.86
CA ARG A 89 -9.26 -11.05 -4.63
C ARG A 89 -9.66 -10.21 -3.43
N LEU A 90 -9.52 -8.89 -3.47
CA LEU A 90 -10.00 -7.98 -2.41
C LEU A 90 -11.52 -8.03 -2.23
N ILE A 91 -12.25 -8.48 -3.25
CA ILE A 91 -13.72 -8.64 -3.24
C ILE A 91 -14.15 -10.12 -3.28
N SER A 92 -13.25 -11.05 -2.95
CA SER A 92 -13.56 -12.49 -2.91
C SER A 92 -14.68 -12.80 -1.91
N GLY A 93 -15.46 -13.86 -2.14
CA GLY A 93 -16.41 -14.33 -1.14
C GLY A 93 -15.75 -14.98 0.08
N ASP A 94 -14.48 -15.36 -0.02
CA ASP A 94 -13.70 -15.97 1.06
C ASP A 94 -12.96 -14.89 1.88
N PRO A 95 -13.31 -14.70 3.17
CA PRO A 95 -12.66 -13.74 4.05
C PRO A 95 -11.15 -13.97 4.24
N TYR A 96 -10.70 -15.23 4.19
CA TYR A 96 -9.28 -15.56 4.33
C TYR A 96 -8.52 -15.13 3.09
N GLU A 97 -9.06 -15.42 1.90
CA GLU A 97 -8.49 -15.00 0.63
C GLU A 97 -8.46 -13.47 0.50
N GLN A 98 -9.53 -12.77 0.90
CA GLN A 98 -9.56 -11.31 0.95
C GLN A 98 -8.44 -10.75 1.83
N LEU A 99 -8.25 -11.31 3.03
CA LEU A 99 -7.22 -10.85 3.95
C LEU A 99 -5.81 -11.09 3.41
N GLU A 100 -5.52 -12.30 2.91
CA GLU A 100 -4.22 -12.63 2.31
C GLU A 100 -3.90 -11.75 1.08
N ALA A 101 -4.90 -11.46 0.25
CA ALA A 101 -4.75 -10.54 -0.87
C ALA A 101 -4.48 -9.09 -0.43
N MET A 102 -5.23 -8.60 0.57
CA MET A 102 -5.05 -7.26 1.13
C MET A 102 -3.67 -7.12 1.79
N GLU A 103 -3.17 -8.17 2.42
CA GLU A 103 -1.83 -8.20 3.00
C GLU A 103 -0.72 -8.26 1.94
N CYS A 104 -0.92 -8.99 0.83
CA CYS A 104 -0.04 -8.89 -0.33
C CYS A 104 0.07 -7.44 -0.84
N CYS A 105 -1.07 -6.75 -0.98
CA CYS A 105 -1.10 -5.33 -1.36
C CYS A 105 -0.39 -4.43 -0.32
N CYS A 106 -0.61 -4.67 0.97
CA CYS A 106 0.05 -3.94 2.05
C CYS A 106 1.57 -4.09 1.97
N ASN A 107 2.07 -5.30 1.78
CA ASN A 107 3.51 -5.54 1.68
C ASN A 107 4.09 -5.01 0.37
N ALA A 108 3.36 -5.09 -0.74
CA ALA A 108 3.76 -4.46 -2.00
C ALA A 108 3.84 -2.93 -1.89
N SER A 109 3.01 -2.31 -1.04
CA SER A 109 3.06 -0.86 -0.75
C SER A 109 4.30 -0.42 0.06
N LEU A 110 5.15 -1.35 0.49
CA LEU A 110 6.45 -1.07 1.11
C LEU A 110 7.57 -0.84 0.06
N GLY A 111 7.24 -0.98 -1.22
CA GLY A 111 8.13 -0.73 -2.34
C GLY A 111 8.43 0.76 -2.57
N ASP A 112 9.05 1.05 -3.71
CA ASP A 112 9.36 2.41 -4.13
C ASP A 112 8.11 3.20 -4.55
N ALA A 113 8.27 4.49 -4.85
CA ALA A 113 7.15 5.35 -5.26
C ALA A 113 6.44 4.84 -6.53
N LYS A 114 7.18 4.21 -7.45
CA LYS A 114 6.62 3.64 -8.68
C LYS A 114 5.73 2.43 -8.36
N SER A 115 6.21 1.54 -7.51
CA SER A 115 5.47 0.36 -7.04
C SER A 115 4.19 0.76 -6.34
N CYS A 116 4.27 1.72 -5.42
CA CYS A 116 3.09 2.25 -4.73
C CYS A 116 2.09 2.87 -5.71
N SER A 117 2.57 3.64 -6.70
CA SER A 117 1.68 4.24 -7.71
C SER A 117 0.95 3.18 -8.53
N LEU A 118 1.59 2.07 -8.89
CA LEU A 118 0.94 0.96 -9.59
C LEU A 118 -0.17 0.33 -8.74
N VAL A 119 0.13 0.05 -7.47
CA VAL A 119 -0.85 -0.51 -6.52
C VAL A 119 -2.03 0.45 -6.31
N ALA A 120 -1.76 1.75 -6.15
CA ALA A 120 -2.80 2.76 -5.96
C ALA A 120 -3.73 2.86 -7.18
N ASN A 121 -3.16 2.94 -8.39
CA ASN A 121 -3.94 3.01 -9.63
C ASN A 121 -4.85 1.79 -9.82
N ALA A 122 -4.36 0.59 -9.47
CA ALA A 122 -5.14 -0.63 -9.66
C ALA A 122 -6.18 -0.85 -8.55
N GLY A 123 -5.84 -0.55 -7.30
CA GLY A 123 -6.53 -1.12 -6.14
C GLY A 123 -7.12 -0.14 -5.14
N ALA A 124 -6.72 1.14 -5.15
CA ALA A 124 -7.03 2.03 -4.03
C ALA A 124 -8.53 2.23 -3.77
N ILE A 125 -9.35 2.30 -4.84
CA ILE A 125 -10.81 2.43 -4.70
C ILE A 125 -11.43 1.26 -3.94
N TYR A 126 -10.94 0.03 -4.15
CA TYR A 126 -11.41 -1.16 -3.43
C TYR A 126 -10.96 -1.14 -1.96
N MET A 127 -9.72 -0.69 -1.70
CA MET A 127 -9.21 -0.54 -0.34
C MET A 127 -9.99 0.52 0.44
N ILE A 128 -10.36 1.63 -0.21
CA ILE A 128 -11.22 2.67 0.37
C ILE A 128 -12.61 2.09 0.68
N GLN A 129 -13.18 1.29 -0.22
CA GLN A 129 -14.45 0.62 0.03
C GLN A 129 -14.38 -0.37 1.21
N ILE A 130 -13.27 -1.11 1.34
CA ILE A 130 -13.02 -2.00 2.47
C ILE A 130 -13.05 -1.25 3.80
N VAL A 131 -12.55 -0.01 3.86
CA VAL A 131 -12.57 0.82 5.09
C VAL A 131 -14.00 1.09 5.59
N HIS A 132 -14.99 1.09 4.70
CA HIS A 132 -16.41 1.22 5.06
C HIS A 132 -17.08 -0.11 5.45
N GLY A 133 -16.35 -1.23 5.41
CA GLY A 133 -16.86 -2.55 5.75
C GLY A 133 -16.96 -2.79 7.26
N THR A 134 -17.15 -4.05 7.64
CA THR A 134 -17.29 -4.50 9.04
C THR A 134 -16.17 -5.43 9.51
N ASN A 135 -15.36 -5.98 8.59
CA ASN A 135 -14.23 -6.84 8.94
C ASN A 135 -13.05 -5.98 9.42
N VAL A 136 -12.94 -5.81 10.74
CA VAL A 136 -11.92 -4.95 11.37
C VAL A 136 -10.49 -5.34 10.98
N ASN A 137 -10.18 -6.62 10.85
CA ASN A 137 -8.83 -7.05 10.45
C ASN A 137 -8.51 -6.59 9.02
N LEU A 138 -9.45 -6.76 8.10
CA LEU A 138 -9.30 -6.29 6.73
C LEU A 138 -9.18 -4.77 6.65
N ILE A 139 -9.99 -4.03 7.43
CA ILE A 139 -9.94 -2.57 7.53
C ILE A 139 -8.56 -2.10 8.02
N LYS A 140 -8.01 -2.72 9.07
CA LYS A 140 -6.68 -2.38 9.61
C LYS A 140 -5.58 -2.50 8.55
N VAL A 141 -5.60 -3.57 7.77
CA VAL A 141 -4.62 -3.77 6.68
C VAL A 141 -4.85 -2.76 5.54
N ALA A 142 -6.11 -2.48 5.17
CA ALA A 142 -6.44 -1.47 4.17
C ALA A 142 -5.97 -0.06 4.58
N LEU A 143 -6.23 0.36 5.82
CA LEU A 143 -5.77 1.66 6.36
C LEU A 143 -4.25 1.78 6.33
N THR A 144 -3.54 0.72 6.73
CA THR A 144 -2.07 0.69 6.67
C THR A 144 -1.57 0.83 5.24
N THR A 145 -2.20 0.12 4.30
CA THR A 145 -1.87 0.17 2.88
C THR A 145 -2.10 1.56 2.30
N LEU A 146 -3.27 2.16 2.52
CA LEU A 146 -3.61 3.51 2.05
C LEU A 146 -2.66 4.58 2.61
N GLY A 147 -2.23 4.43 3.86
CA GLY A 147 -1.20 5.27 4.44
C GLY A 147 0.16 5.16 3.73
N ASN A 148 0.62 3.93 3.45
CA ASN A 148 1.85 3.70 2.68
C ASN A 148 1.76 4.26 1.26
N LEU A 149 0.62 4.06 0.58
CA LEU A 149 0.38 4.59 -0.76
C LEU A 149 0.37 6.13 -0.77
N SER A 150 -0.18 6.75 0.26
CA SER A 150 -0.18 8.21 0.40
C SER A 150 1.22 8.81 0.46
N MET A 151 2.19 8.06 0.98
CA MET A 151 3.59 8.50 1.03
C MET A 151 4.33 8.41 -0.32
N ALA A 152 3.69 7.94 -1.39
CA ALA A 152 4.34 7.70 -2.67
C ALA A 152 4.65 9.00 -3.44
N SER A 153 3.64 9.84 -3.66
CA SER A 153 3.75 11.11 -4.36
C SER A 153 2.50 11.97 -4.18
N GLY A 154 2.60 13.26 -4.51
CA GLY A 154 1.43 14.15 -4.57
C GLY A 154 0.38 13.73 -5.60
N ALA A 155 0.81 13.14 -6.73
CA ALA A 155 -0.12 12.60 -7.74
C ALA A 155 -0.89 11.40 -7.20
N THR A 156 -0.22 10.51 -6.45
CA THR A 156 -0.87 9.41 -5.75
C THR A 156 -1.85 9.93 -4.70
N CYS A 157 -1.48 10.94 -3.91
CA CYS A 157 -2.41 11.57 -2.97
C CYS A 157 -3.63 12.19 -3.68
N LYS A 158 -3.43 12.88 -4.81
CA LYS A 158 -4.53 13.44 -5.60
C LYS A 158 -5.51 12.34 -6.04
N LEU A 159 -5.01 11.23 -6.58
CA LEU A 159 -5.82 10.07 -6.94
C LEU A 159 -6.62 9.54 -5.74
N LEU A 160 -5.95 9.33 -4.60
CA LEU A 160 -6.59 8.83 -3.38
C LEU A 160 -7.67 9.79 -2.87
N HIS A 161 -7.42 11.09 -2.94
CA HIS A 161 -8.37 12.12 -2.57
C HIS A 161 -9.60 12.10 -3.46
N GLU A 162 -9.42 12.05 -4.78
CA GLU A 162 -10.50 11.96 -5.79
C GLU A 162 -11.33 10.68 -5.63
N GLN A 163 -10.72 9.59 -5.13
CA GLN A 163 -11.42 8.34 -4.82
C GLN A 163 -12.10 8.32 -3.43
N GLY A 164 -12.06 9.42 -2.68
CA GLY A 164 -12.76 9.54 -1.41
C GLY A 164 -12.00 9.03 -0.17
N LEU A 165 -10.66 9.03 -0.20
CA LEU A 165 -9.86 8.60 0.96
C LEU A 165 -10.17 9.42 2.23
N VAL A 166 -10.32 10.74 2.14
CA VAL A 166 -10.48 11.60 3.32
C VAL A 166 -11.76 11.26 4.10
N PRO A 167 -12.96 11.20 3.47
CA PRO A 167 -14.16 10.72 4.16
C PRO A 167 -14.00 9.34 4.82
N ALA A 168 -13.35 8.40 4.15
CA ALA A 168 -13.13 7.04 4.68
C ALA A 168 -12.25 7.05 5.94
N LEU A 169 -11.16 7.83 5.95
CA LEU A 169 -10.30 8.00 7.13
C LEU A 169 -11.05 8.65 8.29
N LEU A 170 -11.88 9.67 8.01
CA LEU A 170 -12.70 10.33 9.04
C LEU A 170 -13.74 9.40 9.65
N ALA A 171 -14.34 8.51 8.85
CA ALA A 171 -15.24 7.48 9.35
C ALA A 171 -14.49 6.49 10.26
N ALA A 172 -13.33 5.99 9.83
CA ALA A 172 -12.51 5.07 10.60
C ALA A 172 -11.99 5.68 11.92
N LEU A 173 -11.71 6.99 11.99
CA LEU A 173 -11.33 7.65 13.24
C LEU A 173 -12.38 7.55 14.36
N ARG A 174 -13.65 7.33 14.01
CA ARG A 174 -14.75 7.21 14.97
C ARG A 174 -14.81 5.85 15.65
N VAL A 175 -14.12 4.84 15.13
CA VAL A 175 -14.10 3.47 15.65
C VAL A 175 -12.80 3.25 16.44
N ASP A 176 -12.91 2.83 17.71
CA ASP A 176 -11.75 2.72 18.61
C ASP A 176 -10.65 1.81 18.03
N GLU A 177 -11.03 0.67 17.46
CA GLU A 177 -10.09 -0.35 16.97
C GLU A 177 -9.31 0.08 15.72
N THR A 178 -9.78 1.09 14.99
CA THR A 178 -9.15 1.56 13.75
C THR A 178 -8.62 2.99 13.84
N ARG A 179 -8.95 3.70 14.93
CA ARG A 179 -8.60 5.12 15.15
C ARG A 179 -7.13 5.41 14.98
N GLU A 180 -6.24 4.62 15.59
CA GLU A 180 -4.80 4.86 15.51
C GLU A 180 -4.28 4.74 14.07
N LEU A 181 -4.70 3.70 13.35
CA LEU A 181 -4.28 3.48 11.95
C LEU A 181 -4.86 4.53 11.01
N ALA A 182 -6.11 4.94 11.24
CA ALA A 182 -6.75 6.01 10.48
C ALA A 182 -6.04 7.35 10.70
N ALA A 183 -5.69 7.68 11.95
CA ALA A 183 -4.91 8.88 12.29
C ALA A 183 -3.53 8.84 11.61
N LYS A 184 -2.84 7.71 11.68
CA LYS A 184 -1.53 7.52 11.03
C LYS A 184 -1.62 7.70 9.52
N ALA A 185 -2.62 7.09 8.86
CA ALA A 185 -2.83 7.22 7.42
C ALA A 185 -3.17 8.67 7.04
N LEU A 186 -3.95 9.38 7.85
CA LEU A 186 -4.27 10.80 7.64
C LEU A 186 -3.02 11.69 7.78
N CYS A 187 -2.18 11.45 8.78
CA CYS A 187 -0.90 12.15 8.93
C CYS A 187 0.02 11.93 7.71
N GLN A 188 0.09 10.69 7.22
CA GLN A 188 0.89 10.35 6.04
C GLN A 188 0.35 11.04 4.77
N PHE A 189 -0.96 11.01 4.57
CA PHE A 189 -1.63 11.71 3.47
C PHE A 189 -1.39 13.21 3.50
N THR A 190 -1.65 13.86 4.63
CA THR A 190 -1.48 15.31 4.78
C THR A 190 -0.02 15.74 4.66
N TYR A 191 0.92 14.96 5.19
CA TYR A 191 2.36 15.23 5.05
C TYR A 191 2.79 15.32 3.58
N THR A 192 2.33 14.38 2.75
CA THR A 192 2.69 14.36 1.32
C THR A 192 1.85 15.36 0.52
N TYR A 193 0.57 15.54 0.82
CA TYR A 193 -0.36 16.30 -0.03
C TYR A 193 -0.42 17.80 0.27
N LEU A 194 -0.19 18.24 1.51
CA LEU A 194 -0.30 19.65 1.92
C LEU A 194 0.57 20.62 1.07
N PRO A 195 1.82 20.28 0.70
CA PRO A 195 2.61 21.12 -0.19
C PRO A 195 1.98 21.31 -1.59
N HIS A 196 1.20 20.33 -2.06
CA HIS A 196 0.52 20.39 -3.36
C HIS A 196 -0.79 21.19 -3.30
N LEU A 197 -1.42 21.29 -2.12
CA LEU A 197 -2.59 22.14 -1.90
C LEU A 197 -2.20 23.62 -1.78
N SER A 198 -1.00 23.90 -1.28
CA SER A 198 -0.53 25.27 -1.02
C SER A 198 0.04 25.99 -2.26
N CYS A 199 0.15 25.31 -3.40
CA CYS A 199 0.59 25.88 -4.67
C CYS A 199 -0.48 25.74 -5.78
N PRO A 200 -1.56 26.54 -5.76
CA PRO A 200 -2.43 26.68 -6.92
C PRO A 200 -1.80 27.68 -7.89
N GLY A 201 -0.95 27.25 -8.84
CA GLY A 201 -0.38 28.21 -9.79
C GLY A 201 0.75 27.73 -10.71
N THR A 202 0.49 26.74 -11.56
CA THR A 202 1.05 26.69 -12.94
C THR A 202 0.04 26.00 -13.85
N GLY A 203 -1.19 26.50 -13.85
CA GLY A 203 -2.14 26.29 -14.93
C GLY A 203 -2.06 27.49 -15.85
N SER A 204 -1.01 27.61 -16.66
CA SER A 204 -1.05 28.48 -17.85
C SER A 204 -1.93 27.80 -18.89
N ALA A 205 -3.23 27.85 -18.68
CA ALA A 205 -4.17 27.80 -19.79
C ALA A 205 -4.16 29.21 -20.39
N SER A 206 -3.25 29.45 -21.32
CA SER A 206 -3.38 30.50 -22.31
C SER A 206 -4.66 30.22 -23.08
N PHE A 207 -5.72 30.95 -22.73
CA PHE A 207 -6.85 31.15 -23.62
C PHE A 207 -6.34 32.02 -24.78
N ASP A 208 -6.05 31.37 -25.90
CA ASP A 208 -6.09 32.05 -27.19
C ASP A 208 -7.56 32.38 -27.45
N LEU A 209 -7.90 33.66 -27.34
CA LEU A 209 -9.10 34.24 -27.92
C LEU A 209 -8.71 35.50 -28.69
N THR A 210 -8.86 35.36 -30.01
CA THR A 210 -8.91 36.39 -31.08
C THR A 210 -7.65 37.17 -31.40
#